data_AF-A0A7W1LSA8-F1
#
_entry.id   AF-A0A7W1LSA8-F1
#
_cell.length_a   1.000
_cell.length_b   1.000
_cell.length_c   1.000
_cell.angle_alpha   90.00
_cell.angle_beta   90.00
_cell.angle_gamma   90.00
#
_symmetry.space_group_name_H-M   'P 1'
#
loop_
_entity.id
_entity.type
_entity.pdbx_description
1 polymer ?
#
loop_
_entity_poly.entity_id
_entity_poly.type
_entity_poly.pdbx_seq_one_letter_code
_entity_poly.pdbx_strand_id
1 'polypeptide(L)'
;SHHYGVVKAFIGHGIGEQFHGDIQVLHYYDPRSSLIMRPGMTFTIEPMISLGTWQHRMWEDGWTAVTADGKRTAQFEHTVLVTDDGVEVLTGGDGAVSPVAPWNR
;
A
#
# COMPACT_ATOMS: atom_id res chain seq x y z
N SER A 1 15.38 12.46 6.89
CA SER A 1 14.93 11.17 6.32
C SER A 1 15.21 10.07 7.34
N HIS A 2 14.33 9.08 7.48
CA HIS A 2 14.44 8.04 8.53
C HIS A 2 15.26 6.80 8.10
N HIS A 3 15.97 6.85 6.97
CA HIS A 3 16.81 5.76 6.43
C HIS A 3 16.12 4.38 6.33
N TYR A 4 14.82 4.34 6.09
CA TYR A 4 14.08 3.10 5.83
C TYR A 4 13.98 2.77 4.35
N GLY A 5 13.93 1.48 4.04
CA GLY A 5 13.63 0.96 2.71
C GLY A 5 12.13 0.95 2.42
N VAL A 6 11.76 1.13 1.16
CA VAL A 6 10.37 0.95 0.68
C VAL A 6 10.37 -0.18 -0.33
N VAL A 7 9.68 -1.28 -0.02
CA VAL A 7 9.62 -2.46 -0.89
C VAL A 7 8.97 -2.08 -2.22
N LYS A 8 9.55 -2.56 -3.33
CA LYS A 8 9.13 -2.17 -4.69
C LYS A 8 8.40 -3.26 -5.47
N ALA A 9 8.45 -4.50 -4.98
CA ALA A 9 7.89 -5.66 -5.67
C ALA A 9 6.38 -5.81 -5.47
N PHE A 10 5.84 -5.21 -4.41
CA PHE A 10 4.44 -5.29 -4.02
C PHE A 10 3.89 -3.87 -3.89
N ILE A 11 2.69 -3.67 -4.40
CA ILE A 11 2.06 -2.36 -4.65
C ILE A 11 0.59 -2.43 -4.23
N GLY A 12 -0.01 -1.28 -3.98
CA GLY A 12 -1.47 -1.23 -3.83
C GLY A 12 -2.17 -1.48 -5.16
N HIS A 13 -3.45 -1.83 -5.07
CA HIS A 13 -4.22 -2.29 -6.21
C HIS A 13 -5.65 -1.74 -6.20
N GLY A 14 -6.29 -1.72 -7.38
CA GLY A 14 -7.74 -1.51 -7.47
C GLY A 14 -8.48 -2.65 -6.77
N ILE A 15 -9.60 -2.35 -6.11
CA ILE A 15 -10.40 -3.35 -5.40
C ILE A 15 -11.90 -3.08 -5.60
N GLY A 16 -12.68 -4.16 -5.80
CA GLY A 16 -14.11 -4.10 -6.05
C GLY A 16 -14.66 -5.50 -6.29
N GLU A 17 -15.32 -5.74 -7.43
CA GLU A 17 -15.75 -7.09 -7.83
C GLU A 17 -14.57 -8.05 -8.05
N GLN A 18 -13.40 -7.49 -8.40
CA GLN A 18 -12.14 -8.21 -8.48
C GLN A 18 -11.30 -7.91 -7.23
N PHE A 19 -10.59 -8.93 -6.73
CA PHE A 19 -9.74 -8.77 -5.57
C PHE A 19 -8.55 -7.84 -5.88
N HIS A 20 -7.83 -8.09 -6.98
CA HIS A 20 -6.79 -7.19 -7.50
C HIS A 20 -7.18 -6.72 -8.92
N GLY A 21 -7.53 -5.44 -9.06
CA GLY A 21 -7.87 -4.80 -10.34
C GLY A 21 -6.73 -3.97 -10.94
N ASP A 22 -7.00 -3.31 -12.07
CA ASP A 22 -5.97 -2.68 -12.93
C ASP A 22 -5.31 -1.40 -12.36
N ILE A 23 -5.91 -0.78 -11.34
CA ILE A 23 -5.29 0.38 -10.69
C ILE A 23 -4.03 -0.10 -9.98
N GLN A 24 -2.86 0.44 -10.34
CA GLN A 24 -1.58 0.15 -9.71
C GLN A 24 -1.12 1.34 -8.87
N VAL A 25 -0.92 1.13 -7.57
CA VAL A 25 -0.53 2.17 -6.62
C VAL A 25 0.89 1.92 -6.13
N LEU A 26 1.87 2.50 -6.83
CA LEU A 26 3.28 2.35 -6.47
C LEU A 26 3.59 3.07 -5.14
N HIS A 27 4.25 2.37 -4.21
CA HIS A 27 4.68 2.96 -2.93
C HIS A 27 6.01 3.71 -3.01
N TYR A 28 6.66 3.71 -4.17
CA TYR A 28 7.92 4.37 -4.43
C TYR A 28 7.78 5.34 -5.60
N TYR A 29 8.68 6.30 -5.67
CA TYR A 29 8.70 7.26 -6.77
C TYR A 29 9.01 6.58 -8.10
N ASP A 30 8.11 6.76 -9.08
CA ASP A 30 8.36 6.44 -10.48
C ASP A 30 7.98 7.68 -11.31
N PRO A 31 8.92 8.28 -12.07
CA PRO A 31 8.64 9.47 -12.90
C PRO A 31 7.64 9.20 -14.02
N ARG A 32 7.34 7.93 -14.32
CA ARG A 32 6.36 7.51 -15.33
C ARG A 32 4.94 7.36 -14.76
N SER A 33 4.76 7.47 -13.44
CA SER A 33 3.45 7.40 -12.82
C SER A 33 2.61 8.59 -13.26
N SER A 34 1.49 8.32 -13.95
CA SER A 34 0.63 9.34 -14.55
C SER A 34 -0.86 9.08 -14.34
N LEU A 35 -1.22 8.15 -13.45
CA LEU A 35 -2.61 7.85 -13.16
C LEU A 35 -3.30 9.07 -12.53
N ILE A 36 -4.42 9.49 -13.09
CA ILE A 36 -5.27 10.54 -12.53
C ILE A 36 -6.36 9.87 -11.69
N MET A 37 -6.39 10.19 -10.39
CA MET A 37 -7.47 9.75 -9.50
C MET A 37 -8.77 10.47 -9.86
N ARG A 38 -9.88 9.73 -9.92
CA ARG A 38 -11.21 10.26 -10.23
C ARG A 38 -12.23 9.76 -9.21
N PRO A 39 -13.27 10.56 -8.91
CA PRO A 39 -14.35 10.13 -8.01
C PRO A 39 -14.93 8.77 -8.42
N GLY A 40 -15.20 7.92 -7.43
CA GLY A 40 -15.68 6.56 -7.62
C GLY A 40 -14.59 5.48 -7.79
N MET A 41 -13.32 5.87 -7.90
CA MET A 41 -12.22 4.90 -7.87
C MET A 41 -12.00 4.35 -6.46
N THR A 42 -11.90 3.02 -6.34
CA THR A 42 -11.58 2.33 -5.09
C THR A 42 -10.28 1.53 -5.24
N PHE A 43 -9.34 1.74 -4.34
CA PHE A 43 -8.03 1.07 -4.36
C PHE A 43 -7.40 1.00 -2.96
N THR A 44 -6.33 0.23 -2.83
CA THR A 44 -5.56 0.08 -1.59
C THR A 44 -4.33 1.00 -1.59
N ILE A 45 -3.96 1.46 -0.40
CA ILE A 45 -2.64 2.03 -0.11
C ILE A 45 -2.05 1.16 0.99
N GLU A 46 -0.97 0.43 0.70
CA GLU A 46 -0.48 -0.66 1.56
C GLU A 46 1.07 -0.74 1.65
N PRO A 47 1.75 0.37 1.99
CA PRO A 47 3.21 0.42 1.91
C PRO A 47 3.91 -0.53 2.89
N MET A 48 4.89 -1.26 2.37
CA MET A 48 5.81 -2.10 3.15
C MET A 48 7.14 -1.35 3.36
N ILE A 49 7.43 -1.03 4.63
CA ILE A 49 8.61 -0.26 5.05
C ILE A 49 9.58 -1.17 5.80
N SER A 50 10.84 -1.22 5.34
CA SER A 50 11.87 -2.10 5.92
C SER A 50 12.96 -1.32 6.65
N LEU A 51 13.52 -1.90 7.71
CA LEU A 51 14.67 -1.36 8.46
C LEU A 51 16.01 -1.44 7.70
N GLY A 52 15.98 -1.88 6.45
CA GLY A 52 17.17 -2.22 5.67
C GLY A 52 16.91 -2.12 4.18
N THR A 53 17.25 -3.17 3.44
CA THR A 53 17.06 -3.21 1.99
C THR A 53 15.58 -3.30 1.61
N TRP A 54 15.23 -2.73 0.46
CA TRP A 54 13.91 -2.89 -0.17
C TRP A 54 13.80 -4.19 -0.99
N GLN A 55 14.93 -4.85 -1.25
CA GLN A 55 14.99 -6.08 -2.03
C GLN A 55 14.37 -7.23 -1.23
N HIS A 56 13.67 -8.12 -1.94
CA HIS A 56 13.01 -9.28 -1.36
C HIS A 56 13.56 -10.58 -1.95
N ARG A 57 13.24 -11.69 -1.28
CA ARG A 57 13.36 -13.06 -1.80
C ARG A 57 12.06 -13.79 -1.48
N MET A 58 11.70 -14.73 -2.34
CA MET A 58 10.59 -15.65 -2.10
C MET A 58 11.11 -16.94 -1.46
N TRP A 59 10.40 -17.47 -0.47
CA TRP A 59 10.64 -18.81 0.04
C TRP A 59 10.17 -19.88 -0.94
N GLU A 60 10.58 -21.13 -0.69
CA GLU A 60 10.23 -22.29 -1.52
C GLU A 60 8.73 -22.62 -1.51
N ASP A 61 7.96 -22.06 -0.56
CA ASP A 61 6.50 -22.18 -0.52
C ASP A 61 5.79 -21.39 -1.64
N GLY A 62 6.52 -20.55 -2.37
CA GLY A 62 6.00 -19.74 -3.48
C GLY A 62 5.19 -18.50 -3.05
N TRP A 63 5.09 -18.20 -1.76
CA TRP A 63 4.24 -17.14 -1.21
C TRP A 63 4.96 -16.22 -0.23
N THR A 64 5.77 -16.76 0.66
CA THR A 64 6.38 -15.95 1.72
C THR A 64 7.48 -15.07 1.15
N ALA A 65 7.23 -13.76 1.15
CA ALA A 65 8.21 -12.75 0.77
C ALA A 65 8.97 -12.25 2.01
N VAL A 66 10.30 -12.34 1.98
CA VAL A 66 11.18 -11.84 3.05
C VAL A 66 12.17 -10.82 2.52
N THR A 67 12.66 -9.93 3.38
CA THR A 67 13.74 -9.01 3.04
C THR A 67 15.02 -9.77 2.72
N ALA A 68 15.75 -9.32 1.70
CA ALA A 68 16.99 -9.96 1.28
C ALA A 68 18.11 -9.90 2.34
N ASP A 69 18.00 -9.00 3.33
CA ASP A 69 18.93 -8.85 4.46
C ASP A 69 18.37 -9.39 5.80
N GLY A 70 17.17 -9.99 5.79
CA GLY A 70 16.53 -10.57 6.97
C GLY A 70 16.06 -9.56 8.02
N LYS A 71 16.12 -8.25 7.75
CA LYS A 71 15.66 -7.22 8.70
C LYS A 71 14.14 -7.09 8.69
N ARG A 72 13.61 -6.56 9.80
CA ARG A 72 12.17 -6.37 9.99
C ARG A 72 11.56 -5.43 8.95
N THR A 73 10.33 -5.74 8.59
CA THR A 73 9.44 -4.92 7.75
C THR A 73 8.13 -4.73 8.50
N ALA A 74 7.48 -3.60 8.28
CA ALA A 74 6.13 -3.31 8.74
C ALA A 74 5.25 -2.88 7.56
N GLN A 75 3.96 -3.18 7.65
CA GLN A 75 2.95 -2.79 6.68
C GLN A 75 1.68 -2.38 7.44
N PHE A 76 0.97 -1.40 6.88
CA PHE A 76 -0.42 -1.09 7.18
C PHE A 76 -1.13 -0.86 5.85
N GLU A 77 -2.43 -1.08 5.84
CA GLU A 77 -3.25 -0.97 4.64
C GLU A 77 -4.59 -0.32 4.94
N HIS A 78 -5.05 0.51 4.01
CA HIS A 78 -6.46 0.88 3.91
C HIS A 78 -6.97 0.73 2.48
N THR A 79 -8.24 0.34 2.36
CA THR A 79 -9.03 0.55 1.15
C THR A 79 -9.63 1.95 1.21
N VAL A 80 -9.48 2.69 0.12
CA VAL A 80 -9.97 4.06 0.00
C VAL A 80 -10.88 4.23 -1.19
N LEU A 81 -11.86 5.14 -1.07
CA LEU A 81 -12.73 5.60 -2.14
C LEU A 81 -12.40 7.06 -2.44
N VAL A 82 -12.09 7.38 -3.70
CA VAL A 82 -11.96 8.78 -4.14
C VAL A 82 -13.35 9.41 -4.23
N THR A 83 -13.54 10.56 -3.58
CA THR A 83 -14.76 11.38 -3.63
C THR A 83 -14.56 12.59 -4.55
N ASP A 84 -15.62 13.36 -4.79
CA ASP A 84 -15.55 14.58 -5.62
C ASP A 84 -14.56 15.63 -5.08
N ASP A 85 -14.34 15.65 -3.77
CA ASP A 85 -13.57 16.65 -3.04
C ASP A 85 -12.45 16.06 -2.17
N GLY A 86 -12.22 14.75 -2.24
CA GLY A 86 -11.25 14.09 -1.37
C GLY A 86 -11.26 12.57 -1.45
N VAL A 87 -11.19 11.95 -0.27
CA VAL A 87 -11.04 10.51 -0.11
C VAL A 87 -11.70 10.04 1.18
N GLU A 88 -12.43 8.92 1.08
CA GLU A 88 -13.01 8.21 2.21
C GLU A 88 -12.19 6.95 2.51
N VAL A 89 -11.91 6.69 3.79
CA VAL A 89 -11.21 5.49 4.26
C VAL A 89 -12.24 4.43 4.66
N LEU A 90 -12.44 3.43 3.80
CA LEU A 90 -13.50 2.44 3.95
C LEU A 90 -13.22 1.38 5.03
N THR A 91 -11.95 1.16 5.36
CA THR A 91 -11.52 0.17 6.37
C THR A 91 -11.04 0.81 7.69
N GLY A 92 -11.43 2.06 7.92
CA GLY A 92 -11.27 2.74 9.22
C GLY A 92 -12.46 2.48 10.16
N GLY A 93 -12.64 3.34 11.15
CA GLY A 93 -13.79 3.31 12.07
C GLY A 93 -13.56 2.51 13.35
N ASP A 94 -14.61 2.42 14.16
CA ASP A 94 -14.57 1.82 15.48
C ASP A 94 -14.12 0.35 15.43
N GLY A 95 -13.12 0.01 16.24
CA GLY A 95 -12.54 -1.32 16.31
C GLY A 95 -11.41 -1.60 15.30
N ALA A 96 -11.16 -0.72 14.33
CA ALA A 96 -10.01 -0.85 13.45
C ALA A 96 -8.70 -0.49 14.19
N VAL A 97 -7.60 -1.19 13.87
CA VAL A 97 -6.25 -0.90 14.42
C VAL A 97 -5.75 0.49 13.98
N SER A 98 -6.25 0.96 12.82
CA SER A 98 -6.08 2.33 12.33
C SER A 98 -7.47 2.94 12.14
N PRO A 99 -8.10 3.46 13.21
CA PRO A 99 -9.52 3.84 13.19
C PRO A 99 -9.78 5.18 12.51
N VAL A 100 -8.77 6.06 12.49
CA VAL A 100 -8.87 7.39 11.89
C VAL A 100 -8.02 7.48 10.64
N ALA A 101 -8.51 8.24 9.67
CA ALA A 101 -7.75 8.59 8.49
C ALA A 101 -6.38 9.18 8.90
N PRO A 102 -5.27 8.81 8.23
CA PRO A 102 -3.93 9.19 8.68
C PRO A 102 -3.70 10.69 8.84
N TRP A 103 -4.42 11.52 8.09
CA TRP A 103 -4.33 12.99 8.13
C TRP A 103 -5.15 13.65 9.26
N ASN A 104 -5.98 12.89 9.97
CA ASN A 104 -6.75 13.38 11.13
C ASN A 104 -6.08 13.03 12.47
N ARG A 105 -4.80 12.60 12.44
CA ARG A 105 -4.02 12.25 13.63
C ARG A 105 -3.19 13.40 14.17
#